data_AF-A0A378XQ18-F1
#
_entry.id   AF-A0A378XQ18-F1
#
_cell.length_a   1.000
_cell.length_b   1.000
_cell.length_c   1.000
_cell.angle_alpha   90.00
_cell.angle_beta   90.00
_cell.angle_gamma   90.00
#
_symmetry.space_group_name_H-M   'P 1'
#
loop_
_entity.id
_entity.type
_entity.pdbx_description
1 polymer ?
#
loop_
_entity_poly.entity_id
_entity_poly.type
_entity_poly.pdbx_seq_one_letter_code
_entity_poly.pdbx_strand_id
1 'polypeptide(L)'
;MAIDLDTAIPAVIIKVGGLVDQPEQFTVEAKKAAAMLGEEALPLFPRYFFGTELQKPESLAGKYEGLGDWLHIQQDAIFEIIYNYRKKAIPMLYEVAFGVYDWTQYKAVRILTRLAREGVQTEQIVDDIISHVDDFRYEAQMPTFYFLSGLTGNKKVATLLQRHFLENLEYDPIDAFDIFENLYRCSPDVARRHADFLKAIARGEGLEGRSPLLDGAIGTTDENGKQEYHWPGDEPVEEHHQLRAAIFYYQLNSQDEEVNRLLDQWEVSHPEENVRSYIGKLRGEGQGES
;
A
#
# COMPACT_ATOMS: atom_id res chain seq x y z
N MET A 1 32.03 -19.85 -18.34
CA MET A 1 31.23 -19.39 -19.51
C MET A 1 30.55 -18.12 -19.07
N ALA A 2 30.77 -16.99 -19.74
CA ALA A 2 30.09 -15.75 -19.38
C ALA A 2 28.60 -15.90 -19.66
N ILE A 3 27.74 -15.48 -18.74
CA ILE A 3 26.29 -15.48 -18.93
C ILE A 3 25.98 -14.36 -19.90
N ASP A 4 25.17 -14.66 -20.92
CA ASP A 4 24.62 -13.64 -21.79
C ASP A 4 23.44 -12.95 -21.08
N LEU A 5 23.68 -11.73 -20.62
CA LEU A 5 22.71 -10.98 -19.82
C LEU A 5 21.48 -10.54 -20.64
N ASP A 6 21.64 -10.34 -21.94
CA ASP A 6 20.54 -9.91 -22.82
C ASP A 6 19.46 -10.99 -22.95
N THR A 7 19.82 -12.26 -22.81
CA THR A 7 18.88 -13.38 -22.79
C THR A 7 18.51 -13.82 -21.38
N ALA A 8 19.46 -13.77 -20.44
CA ALA A 8 19.25 -14.24 -19.07
C ALA A 8 18.30 -13.35 -18.27
N ILE A 9 18.38 -12.01 -18.40
CA ILE A 9 17.54 -11.08 -17.64
C ILE A 9 16.05 -11.24 -17.98
N PRO A 10 15.62 -11.19 -19.26
CA PRO A 10 14.24 -11.49 -19.66
C PRO A 10 13.72 -12.82 -19.09
N ALA A 11 14.52 -13.88 -19.19
CA ALA A 11 14.13 -15.21 -18.77
C ALA A 11 13.86 -15.28 -17.26
N VAL A 12 14.70 -14.65 -16.43
CA VAL A 12 14.47 -14.65 -14.98
C VAL A 12 13.32 -13.74 -14.57
N ILE A 13 13.10 -12.61 -15.24
CA ILE A 13 11.97 -11.72 -14.96
C ILE A 13 10.66 -12.47 -15.19
N ILE A 14 10.53 -13.16 -16.33
CA ILE A 14 9.34 -13.95 -16.65
C ILE A 14 9.15 -15.08 -15.63
N LYS A 15 10.24 -15.79 -15.29
CA LYS A 15 10.19 -16.91 -14.34
C LYS A 15 9.74 -16.46 -12.94
N VAL A 16 10.32 -15.36 -12.44
CA VAL A 16 9.98 -14.81 -11.12
C VAL A 16 8.56 -14.24 -11.15
N GLY A 17 8.20 -13.48 -12.19
CA GLY A 17 6.86 -12.90 -12.34
C GLY A 17 5.73 -13.94 -12.37
N GLY A 18 5.96 -15.10 -13.02
CA GLY A 18 5.00 -16.21 -13.02
C GLY A 18 4.75 -16.86 -11.65
N LEU A 19 5.51 -16.47 -10.62
CA LEU A 19 5.38 -16.96 -9.24
C LEU A 19 4.79 -15.91 -8.28
N VAL A 20 4.30 -14.76 -8.75
CA VAL A 20 3.83 -13.66 -7.87
C VAL A 20 2.74 -14.10 -6.88
N ASP A 21 1.87 -15.03 -7.25
CA ASP A 21 0.83 -15.61 -6.37
C ASP A 21 1.36 -16.66 -5.39
N GLN A 22 2.67 -16.95 -5.41
CA GLN A 22 3.35 -17.92 -4.55
C GLN A 22 4.49 -17.23 -3.78
N PRO A 23 4.18 -16.44 -2.73
CA PRO A 23 5.12 -15.48 -2.13
C PRO A 23 6.47 -16.07 -1.69
N GLU A 24 6.47 -17.27 -1.13
CA GLU A 24 7.70 -17.96 -0.73
C GLU A 24 8.57 -18.32 -1.93
N GLN A 25 7.96 -18.90 -2.98
CA GLN A 25 8.67 -19.30 -4.20
C GLN A 25 9.15 -18.08 -4.99
N PHE A 26 8.33 -17.02 -5.06
CA PHE A 26 8.69 -15.74 -5.65
C PHE A 26 9.98 -15.19 -5.05
N THR A 27 10.04 -15.10 -3.72
CA THR A 27 11.21 -14.59 -2.99
C THR A 27 12.44 -15.47 -3.20
N VAL A 28 12.27 -16.79 -3.13
CA VAL A 28 13.38 -17.75 -3.33
C VAL A 28 13.94 -17.66 -4.75
N GLU A 29 13.06 -17.55 -5.76
CA GLU A 29 13.48 -17.51 -7.15
C GLU A 29 14.14 -16.17 -7.52
N ALA A 30 13.62 -15.05 -7.00
CA ALA A 30 14.25 -13.73 -7.16
C ALA A 30 15.68 -13.70 -6.58
N LYS A 31 15.89 -14.34 -5.43
CA LYS A 31 17.22 -14.48 -4.82
C LYS A 31 18.17 -15.30 -5.68
N LYS A 32 17.71 -16.41 -6.25
CA LYS A 32 18.51 -17.23 -7.17
C LYS A 32 18.85 -16.47 -8.44
N ALA A 33 17.89 -15.73 -8.99
CA ALA A 33 18.08 -14.90 -10.17
C ALA A 33 19.17 -13.84 -9.94
N ALA A 34 19.11 -13.10 -8.83
CA ALA A 34 20.14 -12.11 -8.49
C ALA A 34 21.53 -12.75 -8.35
N ALA A 35 21.62 -13.90 -7.68
CA ALA A 35 22.90 -14.62 -7.53
C ALA A 35 23.45 -15.15 -8.85
N MET A 36 22.57 -15.57 -9.78
CA MET A 36 22.96 -16.06 -11.09
C MET A 36 23.44 -14.92 -12.00
N LEU A 37 22.73 -13.79 -12.01
CA LEU A 37 22.99 -12.69 -12.94
C LEU A 37 24.23 -11.86 -12.59
N GLY A 38 24.58 -11.75 -11.30
CA GLY A 38 25.70 -10.92 -10.87
C GLY A 38 25.39 -9.41 -10.91
N GLU A 39 26.27 -8.61 -10.32
CA GLU A 39 26.05 -7.17 -10.13
C GLU A 39 26.06 -6.37 -11.42
N GLU A 40 26.78 -6.85 -12.42
CA GLU A 40 26.80 -6.36 -13.79
C GLU A 40 25.41 -6.28 -14.44
N ALA A 41 24.40 -7.01 -13.91
CA ALA A 41 23.02 -6.91 -14.38
C ALA A 41 22.25 -5.69 -13.84
N LEU A 42 22.67 -5.09 -12.70
CA LEU A 42 21.95 -3.97 -12.06
C LEU A 42 21.65 -2.80 -13.02
N PRO A 43 22.62 -2.30 -13.82
CA PRO A 43 22.38 -1.18 -14.74
C PRO A 43 21.47 -1.53 -15.93
N LEU A 44 21.14 -2.81 -16.14
CA LEU A 44 20.37 -3.27 -17.29
C LEU A 44 18.87 -3.39 -16.99
N PHE A 45 18.48 -3.57 -15.72
CA PHE A 45 17.07 -3.69 -15.32
C PHE A 45 16.17 -2.51 -15.74
N PRO A 46 16.62 -1.24 -15.69
CA PRO A 46 15.75 -0.11 -16.04
C PRO A 46 15.13 -0.17 -17.44
N ARG A 47 15.77 -0.89 -18.39
CA ARG A 47 15.24 -1.11 -19.75
C ARG A 47 13.91 -1.85 -19.74
N TYR A 48 13.66 -2.67 -18.73
CA TYR A 48 12.48 -3.54 -18.62
C TYR A 48 11.37 -2.95 -17.73
N PHE A 49 11.53 -1.73 -17.22
CA PHE A 49 10.49 -1.08 -16.40
C PHE A 49 9.25 -0.67 -17.19
N PHE A 50 9.37 -0.49 -18.51
CA PHE A 50 8.33 0.04 -19.37
C PHE A 50 8.04 -0.93 -20.52
N GLY A 51 6.76 -1.20 -20.76
CA GLY A 51 6.33 -2.33 -21.58
C GLY A 51 6.42 -2.08 -23.09
N THR A 52 7.26 -2.87 -23.77
CA THR A 52 6.94 -3.65 -25.00
C THR A 52 7.87 -4.87 -25.15
N GLU A 53 9.05 -4.87 -24.50
CA GLU A 53 10.10 -5.86 -24.71
C GLU A 53 9.81 -7.26 -24.15
N LEU A 54 8.98 -7.36 -23.09
CA LEU A 54 8.68 -8.61 -22.41
C LEU A 54 7.18 -8.93 -22.49
N GLN A 55 6.79 -9.74 -23.48
CA GLN A 55 5.41 -10.16 -23.65
C GLN A 55 5.02 -11.22 -22.61
N LYS A 56 3.74 -11.26 -22.20
CA LYS A 56 3.23 -12.29 -21.31
C LYS A 56 3.33 -13.65 -22.02
N PRO A 57 4.03 -14.65 -21.45
CA PRO A 57 4.16 -15.95 -22.11
C PRO A 57 2.82 -16.70 -22.13
N GLU A 58 2.60 -17.50 -23.17
CA GLU A 58 1.40 -18.34 -23.31
C GLU A 58 1.20 -19.32 -22.14
N SER A 59 2.28 -19.71 -21.46
CA SER A 59 2.22 -20.56 -20.26
C SER A 59 1.46 -19.91 -19.08
N LEU A 60 1.22 -18.60 -19.13
CA LEU A 60 0.45 -17.83 -18.16
C LEU A 60 -0.91 -17.39 -18.73
N ALA A 61 -1.42 -18.05 -19.77
CA ALA A 61 -2.77 -17.81 -20.28
C ALA A 61 -3.83 -18.04 -19.20
N GLY A 62 -4.81 -17.12 -19.12
CA GLY A 62 -5.84 -17.12 -18.09
C GLY A 62 -5.39 -16.47 -16.77
N LYS A 63 -4.17 -15.96 -16.68
CA LYS A 63 -3.65 -15.22 -15.52
C LYS A 63 -3.29 -13.80 -15.90
N TYR A 64 -3.50 -12.86 -14.97
CA TYR A 64 -3.03 -11.48 -15.10
C TYR A 64 -3.54 -10.81 -16.39
N GLU A 65 -4.84 -10.98 -16.65
CA GLU A 65 -5.51 -10.51 -17.87
C GLU A 65 -6.03 -9.08 -17.75
N GLY A 66 -5.99 -8.49 -16.56
CA GLY A 66 -6.35 -7.09 -16.33
C GLY A 66 -5.41 -6.15 -17.07
N LEU A 67 -5.94 -4.96 -17.38
CA LEU A 67 -5.18 -3.93 -18.07
C LEU A 67 -3.98 -3.51 -17.21
N GLY A 68 -2.78 -3.78 -17.71
CA GLY A 68 -1.54 -3.43 -17.01
C GLY A 68 -1.07 -4.45 -15.97
N ASP A 69 -1.84 -5.50 -15.67
CA ASP A 69 -1.48 -6.52 -14.68
C ASP A 69 -0.08 -7.09 -14.94
N TRP A 70 0.17 -7.49 -16.18
CA TRP A 70 1.45 -8.09 -16.55
C TRP A 70 2.62 -7.11 -16.37
N LEU A 71 2.44 -5.83 -16.70
CA LEU A 71 3.48 -4.83 -16.49
C LEU A 71 3.79 -4.66 -15.00
N HIS A 72 2.76 -4.62 -14.14
CA HIS A 72 2.96 -4.53 -12.70
C HIS A 72 3.70 -5.74 -12.14
N ILE A 73 3.37 -6.95 -12.60
CA ILE A 73 4.02 -8.20 -12.19
C ILE A 73 5.48 -8.23 -12.62
N GLN A 74 5.78 -7.77 -13.84
CA GLN A 74 7.16 -7.64 -14.31
C GLN A 74 7.95 -6.69 -13.43
N GLN A 75 7.40 -5.51 -13.15
CA GLN A 75 8.05 -4.54 -12.27
C GLN A 75 8.27 -5.13 -10.88
N ASP A 76 7.28 -5.82 -10.30
CA ASP A 76 7.43 -6.46 -8.99
C ASP A 76 8.51 -7.55 -8.99
N ALA A 77 8.57 -8.38 -10.03
CA ALA A 77 9.64 -9.36 -10.20
C ALA A 77 11.01 -8.69 -10.31
N ILE A 78 11.14 -7.63 -11.12
CA ILE A 78 12.38 -6.87 -11.28
C ILE A 78 12.82 -6.29 -9.94
N PHE A 79 11.94 -5.58 -9.23
CA PHE A 79 12.30 -4.97 -7.94
C PHE A 79 12.63 -5.98 -6.85
N GLU A 80 12.00 -7.17 -6.83
CA GLU A 80 12.37 -8.24 -5.91
C GLU A 80 13.75 -8.83 -6.25
N ILE A 81 14.08 -8.98 -7.53
CA ILE A 81 15.44 -9.37 -7.95
C ILE A 81 16.45 -8.30 -7.53
N ILE A 82 16.16 -7.02 -7.79
CA ILE A 82 17.00 -5.87 -7.41
C ILE A 82 17.26 -5.83 -5.89
N TYR A 83 16.23 -6.07 -5.09
CA TYR A 83 16.33 -6.11 -3.63
C TYR A 83 17.40 -7.10 -3.13
N ASN A 84 17.61 -8.22 -3.84
CA ASN A 84 18.58 -9.23 -3.46
C ASN A 84 20.05 -8.80 -3.70
N TYR A 85 20.31 -7.69 -4.40
CA TYR A 85 21.65 -7.07 -4.45
C TYR A 85 21.94 -6.15 -3.25
N ARG A 86 20.98 -5.96 -2.34
CA ARG A 86 21.15 -5.29 -1.05
C ARG A 86 21.69 -3.86 -1.21
N LYS A 87 22.72 -3.51 -0.44
CA LYS A 87 23.40 -2.20 -0.48
C LYS A 87 23.87 -1.81 -1.89
N LYS A 88 24.20 -2.77 -2.75
CA LYS A 88 24.73 -2.50 -4.08
C LYS A 88 23.67 -1.99 -5.05
N ALA A 89 22.39 -2.24 -4.78
CA ALA A 89 21.28 -1.69 -5.56
C ALA A 89 20.97 -0.22 -5.25
N ILE A 90 21.43 0.30 -4.11
CA ILE A 90 21.02 1.64 -3.61
C ILE A 90 21.25 2.76 -4.63
N PRO A 91 22.42 2.88 -5.30
CA PRO A 91 22.63 3.94 -6.28
C PRO A 91 21.59 3.94 -7.42
N MET A 92 21.30 2.77 -7.98
CA MET A 92 20.29 2.64 -9.03
C MET A 92 18.87 2.88 -8.49
N LEU A 93 18.57 2.39 -7.28
CA LEU A 93 17.27 2.67 -6.65
C LEU A 93 17.06 4.17 -6.39
N TYR A 94 18.12 4.93 -6.09
CA TYR A 94 18.05 6.39 -5.94
C TYR A 94 17.78 7.08 -7.27
N GLU A 95 18.46 6.66 -8.35
CA GLU A 95 18.20 7.19 -9.69
C GLU A 95 16.75 6.99 -10.12
N VAL A 96 16.12 5.87 -9.70
CA VAL A 96 14.71 5.58 -9.99
C VAL A 96 13.77 6.31 -9.04
N ALA A 97 14.06 6.32 -7.73
CA ALA A 97 13.19 6.93 -6.71
C ALA A 97 13.17 8.46 -6.79
N PHE A 98 14.26 9.09 -7.20
CA PHE A 98 14.38 10.55 -7.26
C PHE A 98 14.58 11.08 -8.70
N GLY A 99 14.35 10.20 -9.68
CA GLY A 99 14.41 10.55 -11.09
C GLY A 99 13.17 11.28 -11.58
N VAL A 100 13.20 11.65 -12.88
CA VAL A 100 12.10 12.39 -13.54
C VAL A 100 10.86 11.52 -13.80
N TYR A 101 11.02 10.19 -13.83
CA TYR A 101 9.95 9.24 -14.16
C TYR A 101 9.31 8.65 -12.91
N ASP A 102 8.00 8.83 -12.77
CA ASP A 102 7.22 8.58 -11.55
C ASP A 102 6.61 7.15 -11.45
N TRP A 103 6.34 6.48 -12.57
CA TRP A 103 5.61 5.19 -12.56
C TRP A 103 6.30 4.06 -11.75
N THR A 104 7.62 4.09 -11.60
CA THR A 104 8.38 3.10 -10.83
C THR A 104 8.96 3.65 -9.53
N GLN A 105 8.74 4.95 -9.26
CA GLN A 105 9.27 5.68 -8.11
C GLN A 105 8.88 5.00 -6.80
N TYR A 106 7.59 4.74 -6.59
CA TYR A 106 7.10 4.11 -5.37
C TYR A 106 7.65 2.69 -5.16
N LYS A 107 7.89 1.93 -6.23
CA LYS A 107 8.49 0.58 -6.15
C LYS A 107 9.96 0.65 -5.74
N ALA A 108 10.72 1.64 -6.21
CA ALA A 108 12.07 1.88 -5.75
C ALA A 108 12.11 2.28 -4.28
N VAL A 109 11.23 3.21 -3.86
CA VAL A 109 11.07 3.62 -2.46
C VAL A 109 10.67 2.44 -1.57
N ARG A 110 9.79 1.53 -2.03
CA ARG A 110 9.46 0.28 -1.34
C ARG A 110 10.70 -0.57 -1.05
N ILE A 111 11.62 -0.70 -2.01
CA ILE A 111 12.85 -1.46 -1.81
C ILE A 111 13.80 -0.74 -0.85
N LEU A 112 13.98 0.57 -1.01
CA LEU A 112 14.82 1.39 -0.13
C LEU A 112 14.35 1.31 1.33
N THR A 113 13.06 1.50 1.58
CA THR A 113 12.46 1.39 2.92
C THR A 113 12.56 -0.01 3.49
N ARG A 114 12.40 -1.07 2.68
CA ARG A 114 12.65 -2.46 3.10
C ARG A 114 14.11 -2.66 3.54
N LEU A 115 15.07 -2.15 2.78
CA LEU A 115 16.49 -2.19 3.16
C LEU A 115 16.76 -1.40 4.45
N ALA A 116 16.16 -0.21 4.60
CA ALA A 116 16.27 0.61 5.79
C ALA A 116 15.72 -0.09 7.04
N ARG A 117 14.58 -0.79 6.93
CA ARG A 117 13.99 -1.59 8.02
C ARG A 117 14.90 -2.73 8.47
N GLU A 118 15.75 -3.21 7.58
CA GLU A 118 16.73 -4.26 7.85
C GLU A 118 18.10 -3.71 8.30
N GLY A 119 18.17 -2.41 8.62
CA GLY A 119 19.37 -1.77 9.15
C GLY A 119 20.38 -1.32 8.08
N VAL A 120 20.05 -1.41 6.79
CA VAL A 120 20.94 -0.99 5.71
C VAL A 120 20.76 0.51 5.47
N GLN A 121 21.76 1.31 5.86
CA GLN A 121 21.79 2.77 5.63
C GLN A 121 20.50 3.50 6.07
N THR A 122 19.86 3.02 7.14
CA THR A 122 18.53 3.46 7.59
C THR A 122 18.40 4.97 7.68
N GLU A 123 19.30 5.65 8.40
CA GLU A 123 19.23 7.11 8.56
C GLU A 123 19.34 7.85 7.23
N GLN A 124 20.29 7.46 6.38
CA GLN A 124 20.50 8.10 5.08
C GLN A 124 19.28 7.91 4.17
N ILE A 125 18.78 6.67 4.04
CA ILE A 125 17.61 6.38 3.21
C ILE A 125 16.39 7.15 3.68
N VAL A 126 16.16 7.22 5.00
CA VAL A 126 15.03 7.94 5.58
C VAL A 126 15.16 9.44 5.31
N ASP A 127 16.33 10.03 5.54
CA ASP A 127 16.57 11.46 5.31
C ASP A 127 16.37 11.83 3.83
N ASP A 128 16.90 11.01 2.92
CA ASP A 128 16.78 11.25 1.49
C ASP A 128 15.33 11.11 1.00
N ILE A 129 14.56 10.13 1.50
CA ILE A 129 13.13 10.02 1.12
C ILE A 129 12.35 11.22 1.68
N ILE A 130 12.55 11.59 2.95
CA ILE A 130 11.84 12.71 3.59
C ILE A 130 12.12 14.03 2.85
N SER A 131 13.34 14.23 2.33
CA SER A 131 13.67 15.48 1.62
C SER A 131 13.07 15.60 0.22
N HIS A 132 12.52 14.53 -0.36
CA HIS A 132 11.96 14.51 -1.72
C HIS A 132 10.47 14.16 -1.79
N VAL A 133 9.89 13.58 -0.73
CA VAL A 133 8.51 13.06 -0.76
C VAL A 133 7.46 14.13 -1.05
N ASP A 134 7.74 15.40 -0.74
CA ASP A 134 6.85 16.54 -1.05
C ASP A 134 6.80 16.85 -2.56
N ASP A 135 7.82 16.45 -3.32
CA ASP A 135 7.89 16.61 -4.78
C ASP A 135 7.28 15.42 -5.54
N PHE A 136 6.92 14.35 -4.84
CA PHE A 136 6.32 13.17 -5.45
C PHE A 136 4.88 13.47 -5.90
N ARG A 137 4.47 12.86 -7.00
CA ARG A 137 3.04 12.83 -7.34
C ARG A 137 2.28 11.98 -6.33
N TYR A 138 0.98 12.24 -6.21
CA TYR A 138 0.09 11.58 -5.28
C TYR A 138 0.23 10.03 -5.32
N GLU A 139 0.27 9.45 -6.52
CA GLU A 139 0.39 8.01 -6.75
C GLU A 139 1.70 7.40 -6.25
N ALA A 140 2.75 8.20 -6.06
CA ALA A 140 4.00 7.78 -5.45
C ALA A 140 4.12 8.19 -3.98
N GLN A 141 3.53 9.32 -3.61
CA GLN A 141 3.58 9.88 -2.27
C GLN A 141 2.79 9.04 -1.27
N MET A 142 1.53 8.71 -1.56
CA MET A 142 0.69 7.95 -0.63
C MET A 142 1.24 6.55 -0.33
N PRO A 143 1.68 5.74 -1.32
CA PRO A 143 2.35 4.48 -1.02
C PRO A 143 3.67 4.67 -0.26
N THR A 144 4.39 5.77 -0.49
CA THR A 144 5.63 6.07 0.26
C THR A 144 5.36 6.23 1.75
N PHE A 145 4.27 6.89 2.15
CA PHE A 145 3.86 6.97 3.56
C PHE A 145 3.60 5.59 4.17
N TYR A 146 2.95 4.69 3.41
CA TYR A 146 2.76 3.30 3.83
C TYR A 146 4.07 2.51 3.98
N PHE A 147 5.03 2.71 3.09
CA PHE A 147 6.30 2.01 3.20
C PHE A 147 7.15 2.54 4.36
N LEU A 148 7.18 3.86 4.54
CA LEU A 148 7.88 4.51 5.66
C LEU A 148 7.27 4.12 7.01
N SER A 149 5.94 3.97 7.11
CA SER A 149 5.29 3.60 8.36
C SER A 149 5.74 2.25 8.94
N GLY A 150 6.34 1.38 8.12
CA GLY A 150 6.97 0.14 8.56
C GLY A 150 8.27 0.32 9.37
N LEU A 151 8.85 1.53 9.41
CA LEU A 151 9.99 1.89 10.26
C LEU A 151 9.49 2.29 11.66
N THR A 152 8.94 1.31 12.39
CA THR A 152 8.28 1.54 13.68
C THR A 152 9.19 2.24 14.68
N GLY A 153 8.66 3.26 15.36
CA GLY A 153 9.38 4.09 16.32
C GLY A 153 10.33 5.13 15.72
N ASN A 154 10.47 5.22 14.39
CA ASN A 154 11.30 6.25 13.77
C ASN A 154 10.66 7.64 13.93
N LYS A 155 11.33 8.53 14.68
CA LYS A 155 10.79 9.86 15.00
C LYS A 155 10.67 10.78 13.79
N LYS A 156 11.61 10.70 12.83
CA LYS A 156 11.59 11.55 11.63
C LYS A 156 10.39 11.17 10.75
N VAL A 157 10.15 9.87 10.56
CA VAL A 157 8.99 9.36 9.85
C VAL A 157 7.69 9.73 10.57
N ALA A 158 7.60 9.55 11.89
CA ALA A 158 6.42 9.94 12.65
C ALA A 158 6.12 11.44 12.53
N THR A 159 7.15 12.30 12.56
CA THR A 159 6.99 13.76 12.35
C THR A 159 6.51 14.07 10.93
N LEU A 160 7.06 13.42 9.90
CA LEU A 160 6.60 13.58 8.52
C LEU A 160 5.12 13.21 8.38
N LEU A 161 4.75 12.01 8.84
CA LEU A 161 3.37 11.51 8.75
C LEU A 161 2.41 12.40 9.55
N GLN A 162 2.81 12.84 10.75
CA GLN A 162 2.00 13.76 11.54
C GLN A 162 1.78 15.10 10.84
N ARG A 163 2.81 15.65 10.19
CA ARG A 163 2.66 16.88 9.40
C ARG A 163 1.63 16.70 8.29
N HIS A 164 1.78 15.69 7.45
CA HIS A 164 0.85 15.46 6.33
C HIS A 164 -0.56 15.09 6.79
N PHE A 165 -0.70 14.37 7.91
CA PHE A 165 -2.00 14.14 8.53
C PHE A 165 -2.68 15.47 8.86
N LEU A 166 -1.97 16.37 9.57
CA LEU A 166 -2.52 17.66 9.98
C LEU A 166 -2.82 18.57 8.78
N GLU A 167 -1.98 18.55 7.75
CA GLU A 167 -2.23 19.29 6.50
C GLU A 167 -3.52 18.80 5.83
N ASN A 168 -3.74 17.48 5.73
CA ASN A 168 -4.89 16.93 5.03
C ASN A 168 -6.21 17.00 5.80
N LEU A 169 -6.21 17.24 7.12
CA LEU A 169 -7.44 17.41 7.91
C LEU A 169 -8.40 18.46 7.33
N GLU A 170 -7.87 19.49 6.67
CA GLU A 170 -8.66 20.56 6.07
C GLU A 170 -8.99 20.34 4.58
N TYR A 171 -8.29 19.43 3.90
CA TYR A 171 -8.39 19.26 2.45
C TYR A 171 -9.13 17.99 2.04
N ASP A 172 -8.70 16.85 2.57
CA ASP A 172 -9.30 15.56 2.28
C ASP A 172 -9.29 14.68 3.54
N PRO A 173 -10.45 14.47 4.18
CA PRO A 173 -10.55 13.69 5.41
C PRO A 173 -10.17 12.20 5.23
N ILE A 174 -10.26 11.65 4.02
CA ILE A 174 -9.94 10.26 3.73
C ILE A 174 -8.43 10.09 3.56
N ASP A 175 -7.77 11.00 2.84
CA ASP A 175 -6.30 11.01 2.81
C ASP A 175 -5.73 11.22 4.22
N ALA A 176 -6.34 12.12 5.01
CA ALA A 176 -5.97 12.30 6.41
C ALA A 176 -6.13 10.99 7.20
N PHE A 177 -7.21 10.24 6.98
CA PHE A 177 -7.40 8.95 7.64
C PHE A 177 -6.33 7.92 7.21
N ASP A 178 -6.04 7.78 5.91
CA ASP A 178 -5.00 6.89 5.41
C ASP A 178 -3.60 7.24 5.99
N ILE A 179 -3.28 8.53 6.10
CA ILE A 179 -2.03 8.98 6.71
C ILE A 179 -2.05 8.74 8.24
N PHE A 180 -3.20 8.88 8.90
CA PHE A 180 -3.34 8.56 10.32
C PHE A 180 -3.07 7.09 10.60
N GLU A 181 -3.58 6.16 9.79
CA GLU A 181 -3.30 4.73 9.96
C GLU A 181 -1.80 4.43 9.84
N ASN A 182 -1.14 5.09 8.88
CA ASN A 182 0.30 5.04 8.72
C ASN A 182 1.04 5.63 9.94
N LEU A 183 0.58 6.76 10.46
CA LEU A 183 1.12 7.36 11.68
C LEU A 183 0.94 6.43 12.88
N TYR A 184 -0.23 5.78 13.01
CA TYR A 184 -0.51 4.82 14.08
C TYR A 184 0.40 3.61 13.99
N ARG A 185 0.58 3.04 12.79
CA ARG A 185 1.51 1.93 12.55
C ARG A 185 2.95 2.29 12.92
N CYS A 186 3.39 3.51 12.59
CA CYS A 186 4.75 3.98 12.89
C CYS A 186 4.95 4.33 14.37
N SER A 187 3.99 5.06 14.95
CA SER A 187 4.11 5.68 16.28
C SER A 187 2.73 5.84 16.94
N PRO A 188 2.18 4.77 17.54
CA PRO A 188 0.84 4.77 18.14
C PRO A 188 0.59 5.91 19.12
N ASP A 189 1.57 6.25 19.96
CA ASP A 189 1.42 7.30 20.99
C ASP A 189 1.32 8.72 20.41
N VAL A 190 1.83 8.93 19.20
CA VAL A 190 1.69 10.21 18.49
C VAL A 190 0.32 10.25 17.81
N ALA A 191 -0.06 9.19 17.12
CA ALA A 191 -1.38 9.07 16.48
C ALA A 191 -2.53 9.22 17.49
N ARG A 192 -2.47 8.53 18.64
CA ARG A 192 -3.54 8.54 19.65
C ARG A 192 -3.92 9.94 20.15
N ARG A 193 -3.01 10.92 20.09
CA ARG A 193 -3.29 12.32 20.47
C ARG A 193 -4.29 13.00 19.55
N HIS A 194 -4.48 12.44 18.36
CA HIS A 194 -5.33 12.97 17.32
C HIS A 194 -6.58 12.11 17.11
N ALA A 195 -6.77 11.02 17.87
CA ALA A 195 -7.80 10.01 17.62
C ALA A 195 -9.24 10.57 17.54
N ASP A 196 -9.51 11.72 18.15
CA ASP A 196 -10.81 12.39 18.08
C ASP A 196 -11.26 12.70 16.65
N PHE A 197 -10.33 12.86 15.69
CA PHE A 197 -10.70 13.03 14.28
C PHE A 197 -11.46 11.81 13.73
N LEU A 198 -11.17 10.60 14.21
CA LEU A 198 -11.90 9.39 13.79
C LEU A 198 -13.37 9.47 14.19
N LYS A 199 -13.69 10.14 15.30
CA LYS A 199 -15.09 10.36 15.71
C LYS A 199 -15.82 11.32 14.78
N ALA A 200 -15.11 12.31 14.23
CA ALA A 200 -15.67 13.18 13.19
C ALA A 200 -16.00 12.37 11.92
N ILE A 201 -15.06 11.55 11.44
CA ILE A 201 -15.29 10.69 10.27
C ILE A 201 -16.39 9.65 10.53
N ALA A 202 -16.42 9.03 11.71
CA ALA A 202 -17.47 8.09 12.10
C ALA A 202 -18.88 8.72 12.09
N ARG A 203 -18.99 10.02 12.34
CA ARG A 203 -20.24 10.78 12.22
C ARG A 203 -20.58 11.19 10.78
N GLY A 204 -19.67 10.99 9.84
CA GLY A 204 -19.81 11.38 8.44
C GLY A 204 -19.37 12.82 8.14
N GLU A 205 -18.69 13.50 9.08
CA GLU A 205 -18.26 14.89 8.87
C GLU A 205 -17.28 14.99 7.69
N GLY A 206 -17.60 15.81 6.70
CA GLY A 206 -16.74 16.04 5.53
C GLY A 206 -16.85 14.95 4.45
N LEU A 207 -17.80 14.02 4.57
CA LEU A 207 -18.04 12.96 3.59
C LEU A 207 -19.24 13.24 2.68
N GLU A 208 -19.97 14.35 2.89
CA GLU A 208 -21.18 14.64 2.13
C GLU A 208 -20.91 14.76 0.63
N GLY A 209 -21.59 13.93 -0.17
CA GLY A 209 -21.47 13.95 -1.63
C GLY A 209 -20.16 13.38 -2.18
N ARG A 210 -19.33 12.76 -1.32
CA ARG A 210 -18.11 12.07 -1.75
C ARG A 210 -18.48 10.84 -2.59
N SER A 211 -17.82 10.68 -3.73
CA SER A 211 -18.03 9.53 -4.61
C SER A 211 -17.12 8.38 -4.17
N PRO A 212 -17.65 7.15 -3.95
CA PRO A 212 -16.83 5.98 -3.63
C PRO A 212 -15.74 5.69 -4.68
N LEU A 213 -15.95 6.08 -5.93
CA LEU A 213 -14.95 5.91 -7.01
C LEU A 213 -13.65 6.67 -6.75
N LEU A 214 -13.73 7.83 -6.08
CA LEU A 214 -12.54 8.63 -5.75
C LEU A 214 -11.63 7.93 -4.74
N ASP A 215 -12.21 6.98 -3.99
CA ASP A 215 -11.56 6.34 -2.86
C ASP A 215 -11.19 4.87 -3.16
N GLY A 216 -11.41 4.41 -4.39
CA GLY A 216 -11.02 3.08 -4.84
C GLY A 216 -12.15 2.06 -5.03
N ALA A 217 -13.41 2.46 -4.86
CA ALA A 217 -14.52 1.58 -5.22
C ALA A 217 -14.53 1.32 -6.74
N ILE A 218 -14.93 0.11 -7.12
CA ILE A 218 -15.08 -0.32 -8.50
C ILE A 218 -16.50 -0.04 -8.94
N GLY A 219 -16.65 0.78 -9.98
CA GLY A 219 -17.92 1.03 -10.65
C GLY A 219 -18.22 -0.04 -11.70
N THR A 220 -19.38 -0.69 -11.58
CA THR A 220 -19.95 -1.56 -12.60
C THR A 220 -21.27 -0.97 -13.09
N THR A 221 -21.71 -1.39 -14.27
CA THR A 221 -23.03 -1.02 -14.79
C THR A 221 -23.87 -2.28 -14.88
N ASP A 222 -25.05 -2.25 -14.28
CA ASP A 222 -25.99 -3.36 -14.39
C ASP A 222 -26.61 -3.44 -15.79
N GLU A 223 -27.42 -4.48 -16.02
CA GLU A 223 -28.12 -4.72 -17.29
C GLU A 223 -29.13 -3.61 -17.67
N ASN A 224 -29.52 -2.76 -16.71
CA ASN A 224 -30.46 -1.65 -16.88
C ASN A 224 -29.76 -0.29 -17.03
N GLY A 225 -28.43 -0.25 -17.03
CA GLY A 225 -27.65 0.98 -17.14
C GLY A 225 -27.45 1.72 -15.81
N LYS A 226 -27.82 1.14 -14.67
CA LYS A 226 -27.59 1.69 -13.34
C LYS A 226 -26.15 1.43 -12.91
N GLN A 227 -25.51 2.44 -12.34
CA GLN A 227 -24.18 2.29 -11.73
C GLN A 227 -24.31 1.58 -10.38
N GLU A 228 -23.48 0.57 -10.18
CA GLU A 228 -23.28 -0.12 -8.91
C GLU A 228 -21.82 0.03 -8.51
N TYR A 229 -21.58 0.19 -7.22
CA TYR A 229 -20.24 0.32 -6.66
C TYR A 229 -19.96 -0.87 -5.78
N HIS A 230 -18.73 -1.36 -5.82
CA HIS A 230 -18.25 -2.43 -4.97
C HIS A 230 -16.83 -2.15 -4.52
N TRP A 231 -16.52 -2.43 -3.26
CA TRP A 231 -15.16 -2.39 -2.77
C TRP A 231 -14.47 -3.75 -2.97
N PRO A 232 -13.13 -3.80 -3.13
CA PRO A 232 -12.40 -5.06 -3.14
C PRO A 232 -12.69 -5.88 -1.86
N GLY A 233 -12.87 -7.19 -1.98
CA GLY A 233 -13.01 -8.08 -0.82
C GLY A 233 -14.38 -8.06 -0.12
N ASP A 234 -15.44 -7.66 -0.82
CA ASP A 234 -16.82 -7.59 -0.30
C ASP A 234 -17.00 -6.63 0.88
N GLU A 235 -16.18 -5.58 0.92
CA GLU A 235 -16.29 -4.48 1.89
C GLU A 235 -17.57 -3.66 1.64
N PRO A 236 -18.15 -3.08 2.72
CA PRO A 236 -19.40 -2.35 2.62
C PRO A 236 -19.26 -1.09 1.80
N VAL A 237 -20.28 -0.80 1.00
CA VAL A 237 -20.31 0.35 0.09
C VAL A 237 -20.93 1.54 0.79
N GLU A 238 -22.02 1.31 1.50
CA GLU A 238 -22.65 2.35 2.31
C GLU A 238 -21.82 2.62 3.57
N GLU A 239 -21.62 3.90 3.86
CA GLU A 239 -20.97 4.36 5.09
C GLU A 239 -19.58 3.75 5.33
N HIS A 240 -18.89 3.29 4.27
CA HIS A 240 -17.61 2.60 4.30
C HIS A 240 -16.59 3.25 5.25
N HIS A 241 -16.30 4.54 5.02
CA HIS A 241 -15.32 5.28 5.80
C HIS A 241 -15.79 5.55 7.23
N GLN A 242 -17.09 5.76 7.45
CA GLN A 242 -17.65 5.93 8.78
C GLN A 242 -17.49 4.66 9.61
N LEU A 243 -17.80 3.49 9.02
CA LEU A 243 -17.60 2.18 9.62
C LEU A 243 -16.12 1.94 9.92
N ARG A 244 -15.24 2.16 8.94
CA ARG A 244 -13.79 2.03 9.11
C ARG A 244 -13.28 2.88 10.28
N ALA A 245 -13.69 4.16 10.35
CA ALA A 245 -13.28 5.07 11.42
C ALA A 245 -13.84 4.68 12.79
N ALA A 246 -15.12 4.28 12.87
CA ALA A 246 -15.74 3.84 14.11
C ALA A 246 -15.10 2.56 14.65
N ILE A 247 -14.85 1.57 13.79
CA ILE A 247 -14.18 0.32 14.15
C ILE A 247 -12.75 0.60 14.65
N PHE A 248 -12.00 1.43 13.91
CA PHE A 248 -10.64 1.80 14.32
C PHE A 248 -10.67 2.50 15.68
N TYR A 249 -11.53 3.51 15.86
CA TYR A 249 -11.62 4.23 17.12
C TYR A 249 -12.05 3.31 18.28
N TYR A 250 -13.00 2.40 18.07
CA TYR A 250 -13.41 1.41 19.06
C TYR A 250 -12.23 0.54 19.53
N GLN A 251 -11.35 0.13 18.61
CA GLN A 251 -10.13 -0.61 18.98
C GLN A 251 -9.15 0.23 19.81
N LEU A 252 -9.16 1.57 19.66
CA LEU A 252 -8.35 2.47 20.46
C LEU A 252 -8.97 2.77 21.83
N ASN A 253 -10.29 2.87 21.88
CA ASN A 253 -11.07 3.23 23.07
C ASN A 253 -12.45 2.57 23.04
N SER A 254 -12.51 1.32 23.51
CA SER A 254 -13.73 0.51 23.48
C SER A 254 -14.84 1.00 24.41
N GLN A 255 -14.54 1.93 25.31
CA GLN A 255 -15.48 2.45 26.31
C GLN A 255 -16.16 3.76 25.89
N ASP A 256 -15.86 4.29 24.70
CA ASP A 256 -16.44 5.55 24.23
C ASP A 256 -17.93 5.38 23.89
N GLU A 257 -18.79 6.09 24.63
CA GLU A 257 -20.25 5.98 24.49
C GLU A 257 -20.77 6.42 23.12
N GLU A 258 -20.09 7.37 22.47
CA GLU A 258 -20.55 7.91 21.20
C GLU A 258 -20.32 6.92 20.07
N VAL A 259 -19.11 6.40 19.95
CA VAL A 259 -18.77 5.40 18.93
C VAL A 259 -19.54 4.09 19.18
N ASN A 260 -19.71 3.69 20.43
CA ASN A 260 -20.54 2.52 20.75
C ASN A 260 -21.99 2.68 20.28
N ARG A 261 -22.60 3.87 20.43
CA ARG A 261 -23.97 4.13 19.93
C ARG A 261 -24.07 4.06 18.41
N LEU A 262 -23.06 4.53 17.68
CA LEU A 262 -23.03 4.41 16.22
C LEU A 262 -22.95 2.93 15.80
N LEU A 263 -22.05 2.16 16.42
CA LEU A 263 -21.92 0.72 16.19
C LEU A 263 -23.20 -0.04 16.55
N ASP A 264 -23.85 0.27 17.68
CA ASP A 264 -25.16 -0.29 18.06
C ASP A 264 -26.21 -0.07 16.96
N GLN A 265 -26.27 1.16 16.42
CA GLN A 265 -27.23 1.51 15.38
C GLN A 265 -26.97 0.71 14.09
N TRP A 266 -25.71 0.62 13.66
CA TRP A 266 -25.35 -0.15 12.47
C TRP A 266 -25.57 -1.65 12.65
N GLU A 267 -25.25 -2.21 13.82
CA GLU A 267 -25.48 -3.63 14.13
C GLU A 267 -26.96 -4.02 13.96
N VAL A 268 -27.89 -3.12 14.33
CA VAL A 268 -29.34 -3.36 14.24
C VAL A 268 -29.91 -3.05 12.86
N SER A 269 -29.43 -1.99 12.20
CA SER A 269 -30.17 -1.36 11.10
C SER A 269 -29.39 -1.12 9.80
N HIS A 270 -28.07 -1.35 9.76
CA HIS A 270 -27.31 -1.20 8.51
C HIS A 270 -27.89 -2.12 7.43
N PRO A 271 -28.00 -1.71 6.15
CA PRO A 271 -28.64 -2.52 5.11
C PRO A 271 -27.90 -3.82 4.79
N GLU A 272 -26.58 -3.80 4.85
CA GLU A 272 -25.74 -4.97 4.53
C GLU A 272 -25.56 -5.92 5.74
N GLU A 273 -25.83 -7.22 5.56
CA GLU A 273 -25.81 -8.24 6.63
C GLU A 273 -24.40 -8.59 7.13
N ASN A 274 -23.42 -8.54 6.24
CA ASN A 274 -22.00 -8.68 6.55
C ASN A 274 -21.56 -7.66 7.60
N VAL A 275 -21.97 -6.39 7.48
CA VAL A 275 -21.66 -5.31 8.43
C VAL A 275 -22.27 -5.61 9.79
N ARG A 276 -23.58 -5.90 9.84
CA ARG A 276 -24.28 -6.25 11.08
C ARG A 276 -23.60 -7.41 11.80
N SER A 277 -23.28 -8.47 11.06
CA SER A 277 -22.60 -9.66 11.57
C SER A 277 -21.18 -9.37 12.06
N TYR A 278 -20.44 -8.52 11.35
CA TYR A 278 -19.07 -8.14 11.71
C TYR A 278 -19.05 -7.35 13.03
N ILE A 279 -19.91 -6.35 13.18
CA ILE A 279 -20.00 -5.55 14.41
C ILE A 279 -20.37 -6.43 15.61
N GLY A 280 -21.34 -7.33 15.45
CA GLY A 280 -21.70 -8.28 16.51
C GLY A 280 -20.52 -9.17 16.95
N LYS A 281 -19.68 -9.62 16.02
CA LYS A 281 -18.46 -10.39 16.33
C LYS A 281 -17.40 -9.54 17.02
N LEU A 282 -17.09 -8.35 16.47
CA LEU A 282 -16.13 -7.40 17.01
C LEU A 282 -16.40 -7.11 18.50
N ARG A 283 -17.69 -7.03 18.85
CA ARG A 283 -18.14 -6.71 20.22
C ARG A 283 -18.27 -7.93 21.11
N GLY A 284 -18.61 -9.10 20.55
CA GLY A 284 -18.62 -10.38 21.28
C GLY A 284 -17.23 -10.83 21.73
N GLU A 285 -16.20 -10.58 20.93
CA GLU A 285 -14.81 -10.90 21.28
C GLU A 285 -14.24 -9.97 22.37
N GLY A 286 -14.73 -8.72 22.45
CA GLY A 286 -14.32 -7.74 23.47
C GLY A 286 -14.88 -7.97 24.89
N GLN A 287 -15.80 -8.93 25.06
CA GLN A 287 -16.39 -9.28 26.37
C GLN A 287 -15.79 -10.55 27.00
N GLY A 288 -14.78 -11.17 26.36
CA GLY A 288 -14.18 -12.44 26.77
C GLY A 288 -12.94 -12.36 27.67
N GLU A 289 -12.41 -11.17 27.94
CA GLU A 289 -11.25 -10.97 28.82
C GLU A 289 -11.61 -9.98 29.94
N SER A 290 -12.27 -10.48 30.99
CA SER A 290 -12.45 -9.80 32.28
C SER A 290 -12.11 -10.74 33.42
#